data_AF-A0A4Q6GWL0-F1
#
_entry.id   AF-A0A4Q6GWL0-F1
#
_cell.length_a   1.000
_cell.length_b   1.000
_cell.length_c   1.000
_cell.angle_alpha   90.00
_cell.angle_beta   90.00
_cell.angle_gamma   90.00
#
_symmetry.space_group_name_H-M   'P 1'
#
loop_
_entity.id
_entity.type
_entity.pdbx_description
1 polymer ?
#
loop_
_entity_poly.entity_id
_entity_poly.type
_entity_poly.pdbx_seq_one_letter_code
_entity_poly.pdbx_strand_id
1 'polypeptide(L)'
;MSQIRTFFAGATTMAAAIAAIMTLSGASDPGRRASFDEITVGRINIVEPDGTKRLIISNKAQFPGDFTQGKERARPDRSSFAGMIFINEEGTENGGFIQKGSIGADGKISSGLSLTFDRFRQDQALQLMNNDSATHQQTGIKINDVPIYTLAAVGDMTRFRQEAGKLPEGEQRAYWNRLADEGRLSQNRIWLGNTPGKSSALQLKDAKGRVRMMLLVTPEGEAEIQMLDEQGKVTRSITPGSAG
;
A
#
# COMPACT_ATOMS: atom_id res chain seq x y z
N MET A 1 5.25 -67.93 -30.19
CA MET A 1 6.13 -66.72 -30.27
C MET A 1 5.37 -65.39 -30.18
N SER A 2 4.14 -65.26 -30.72
CA SER A 2 3.37 -64.00 -30.69
C SER A 2 2.98 -63.55 -29.26
N GLN A 3 2.41 -64.43 -28.43
CA GLN A 3 1.92 -64.02 -27.10
C GLN A 3 3.01 -63.64 -26.09
N ILE A 4 4.19 -64.26 -26.18
CA ILE A 4 5.35 -63.91 -25.35
C ILE A 4 5.86 -62.50 -25.70
N ARG A 5 5.89 -62.14 -26.99
CA ARG A 5 6.25 -60.79 -27.44
C ARG A 5 5.24 -59.75 -26.97
N THR A 6 3.95 -60.06 -27.01
CA THR A 6 2.88 -59.18 -26.50
C THR A 6 2.97 -58.99 -24.99
N PHE A 7 3.27 -60.05 -24.23
CA PHE A 7 3.45 -59.98 -22.77
C PHE A 7 4.65 -59.11 -22.39
N PHE A 8 5.80 -59.31 -23.04
CA PHE A 8 6.99 -58.49 -22.79
C PHE A 8 6.79 -57.03 -23.22
N ALA A 9 6.06 -56.76 -24.31
CA ALA A 9 5.71 -55.40 -24.72
C ALA A 9 4.76 -54.72 -23.71
N GLY A 10 3.77 -55.42 -23.19
CA GLY A 10 2.89 -54.88 -22.15
C GLY A 10 3.63 -54.59 -20.84
N ALA A 11 4.54 -55.47 -20.43
CA ALA A 11 5.35 -55.29 -19.23
C ALA A 11 6.32 -54.10 -19.35
N THR A 12 6.93 -53.89 -20.52
CA THR A 12 7.81 -52.72 -20.75
C THR A 12 7.04 -51.42 -20.80
N THR A 13 5.85 -51.38 -21.41
CA THR A 13 4.99 -50.19 -21.40
C THR A 13 4.53 -49.84 -19.97
N MET A 14 4.15 -50.84 -19.17
CA MET A 14 3.76 -50.62 -17.77
C MET A 14 4.93 -50.10 -16.93
N ALA A 15 6.12 -50.70 -17.08
CA ALA A 15 7.31 -50.26 -16.36
C ALA A 15 7.72 -48.82 -16.75
N ALA A 16 7.64 -48.48 -18.04
CA ALA A 16 7.89 -47.12 -18.52
C ALA A 16 6.86 -46.11 -17.98
N ALA A 17 5.59 -46.49 -17.90
CA ALA A 17 4.53 -45.65 -17.33
C ALA A 17 4.74 -45.42 -15.82
N ILE A 18 5.09 -46.46 -15.06
CA ILE A 18 5.39 -46.34 -13.62
C ILE A 18 6.65 -45.48 -13.41
N ALA A 19 7.70 -45.69 -14.21
CA ALA A 19 8.90 -44.87 -14.14
C ALA A 19 8.63 -43.40 -14.48
N ALA A 20 7.78 -43.12 -15.47
CA ALA A 20 7.36 -41.76 -15.80
C ALA A 20 6.55 -41.12 -14.65
N ILE A 21 5.62 -41.85 -14.02
CA ILE A 21 4.84 -41.36 -12.88
C ILE A 21 5.75 -41.06 -11.68
N MET A 22 6.73 -41.92 -11.39
CA MET A 22 7.68 -41.72 -10.29
C MET A 22 8.63 -40.53 -10.53
N THR A 23 9.07 -40.29 -11.77
CA THR A 23 9.90 -39.12 -12.08
C THR A 23 9.11 -37.81 -12.09
N LEU A 24 7.83 -37.86 -12.48
CA LEU A 24 6.91 -36.71 -12.45
C LEU A 24 6.47 -36.32 -11.01
N SER A 25 6.44 -37.28 -10.08
CA SER A 25 6.04 -37.05 -8.68
C SER A 25 7.20 -36.78 -7.72
N GLY A 26 8.45 -37.06 -8.12
CA GLY A 26 9.65 -36.83 -7.30
C GLY A 26 10.15 -35.37 -7.21
N ALA A 27 9.45 -34.40 -7.83
CA ALA A 27 9.91 -33.01 -7.91
C ALA A 27 9.53 -32.16 -6.68
N SER A 28 8.67 -32.64 -5.78
CA SER A 28 8.30 -31.93 -4.56
C SER A 28 8.88 -32.62 -3.33
N ASP A 29 10.15 -32.38 -3.05
CA ASP A 29 10.71 -32.61 -1.72
C ASP A 29 10.48 -31.34 -0.87
N PRO A 30 9.48 -31.32 0.03
CA PRO A 30 9.16 -30.15 0.85
C PRO A 30 10.30 -29.74 1.80
N GLY A 31 11.37 -30.55 1.93
CA GLY A 31 12.57 -30.22 2.69
C GLY A 31 13.71 -29.60 1.90
N ARG A 32 13.65 -29.59 0.55
CA ARG A 32 14.76 -29.12 -0.28
C ARG A 32 14.84 -27.59 -0.28
N ARG A 33 15.81 -27.06 0.45
CA ARG A 33 16.17 -25.64 0.40
C ARG A 33 16.91 -25.34 -0.90
N ALA A 34 16.40 -24.41 -1.69
CA ALA A 34 17.16 -23.84 -2.80
C ALA A 34 18.13 -22.77 -2.26
N SER A 35 19.35 -22.74 -2.79
CA SER A 35 20.34 -21.70 -2.51
C SER A 35 20.67 -21.00 -3.82
N PHE A 36 20.68 -19.67 -3.77
CA PHE A 36 21.01 -18.83 -4.91
C PHE A 36 21.98 -17.75 -4.43
N ASP A 37 22.99 -17.42 -5.24
CA ASP A 37 23.81 -16.24 -5.00
C ASP A 37 23.06 -14.98 -5.44
N GLU A 38 22.34 -15.05 -6.57
CA GLU A 38 21.49 -13.99 -7.11
C GLU A 38 20.23 -14.57 -7.75
N ILE A 39 19.12 -13.82 -7.70
CA ILE A 39 17.86 -14.15 -8.38
C ILE A 39 17.46 -12.97 -9.28
N THR A 40 17.50 -13.18 -10.61
CA THR A 40 16.97 -12.23 -11.61
C THR A 40 15.63 -12.75 -12.14
N VAL A 41 14.53 -12.19 -11.63
CA VAL A 41 13.15 -12.60 -11.96
C VAL A 41 12.23 -11.40 -12.06
N GLY A 42 11.11 -11.56 -12.77
CA GLY A 42 10.10 -10.51 -12.85
C GLY A 42 9.16 -10.42 -11.64
N ARG A 43 8.87 -11.55 -10.99
CA ARG A 43 7.98 -11.63 -9.82
C ARG A 43 8.32 -12.81 -8.91
N ILE A 44 8.20 -12.59 -7.61
CA ILE A 44 8.28 -13.59 -6.54
C ILE A 44 6.94 -13.59 -5.81
N ASN A 45 6.36 -14.78 -5.59
CA ASN A 45 5.19 -14.97 -4.72
C ASN A 45 5.62 -15.80 -3.52
N ILE A 46 5.38 -15.28 -2.32
CA ILE A 46 5.46 -16.05 -1.07
C ILE A 46 4.05 -16.55 -0.77
N VAL A 47 3.89 -17.87 -0.61
CA VAL A 47 2.60 -18.54 -0.48
C VAL A 47 2.57 -19.49 0.71
N GLU A 48 1.42 -19.60 1.34
CA GLU A 48 1.09 -20.64 2.32
C GLU A 48 0.92 -22.00 1.64
N PRO A 49 0.92 -23.12 2.40
CA PRO A 49 0.68 -24.47 1.86
C PRO A 49 -0.65 -24.63 1.11
N ASP A 50 -1.67 -23.84 1.47
CA ASP A 50 -2.98 -23.84 0.82
C ASP A 50 -3.04 -22.95 -0.45
N GLY A 51 -1.92 -22.30 -0.81
CA GLY A 51 -1.80 -21.41 -1.96
C GLY A 51 -2.14 -19.94 -1.69
N THR A 52 -2.54 -19.58 -0.46
CA THR A 52 -2.78 -18.20 -0.05
C THR A 52 -1.49 -17.41 -0.17
N LYS A 53 -1.52 -16.27 -0.87
CA LYS A 53 -0.34 -15.40 -1.01
C LYS A 53 -0.16 -14.60 0.29
N ARG A 54 1.10 -14.40 0.70
CA ARG A 54 1.49 -13.59 1.87
C ARG A 54 2.28 -12.33 1.50
N LEU A 55 3.08 -12.46 0.45
CA LEU A 55 3.90 -11.38 -0.08
C LEU A 55 4.06 -11.57 -1.58
N ILE A 56 3.89 -10.51 -2.34
CA ILE A 56 4.20 -10.46 -3.77
C ILE A 56 5.27 -9.41 -3.95
N ILE A 57 6.39 -9.74 -4.60
CA ILE A 57 7.41 -8.78 -5.05
C ILE A 57 7.41 -8.81 -6.57
N SER A 58 7.23 -7.69 -7.26
CA SER A 58 7.07 -7.68 -8.71
C SER A 58 7.61 -6.42 -9.37
N ASN A 59 8.11 -6.61 -10.60
CA ASN A 59 8.36 -5.53 -11.55
C ASN A 59 7.05 -4.86 -12.01
N LYS A 60 7.18 -3.85 -12.87
CA LYS A 60 6.03 -3.09 -13.42
C LYS A 60 5.11 -3.93 -14.30
N ALA A 61 5.65 -4.82 -15.12
CA ALA A 61 4.88 -5.59 -16.10
C ALA A 61 4.01 -6.69 -15.47
N GLN A 62 4.39 -7.17 -14.28
CA GLN A 62 3.73 -8.25 -13.56
C GLN A 62 3.14 -7.79 -12.22
N PHE A 63 2.98 -6.48 -12.03
CA PHE A 63 2.41 -5.89 -10.82
C PHE A 63 0.97 -6.39 -10.63
N PRO A 64 0.60 -6.90 -9.45
CA PRO A 64 -0.69 -7.52 -9.25
C PRO A 64 -1.83 -6.51 -9.12
N GLY A 65 -3.06 -7.02 -9.18
CA GLY A 65 -4.25 -6.31 -8.74
C GLY A 65 -4.32 -6.11 -7.23
N ASP A 66 -5.51 -5.78 -6.72
CA ASP A 66 -5.77 -5.79 -5.29
C ASP A 66 -6.38 -7.12 -4.83
N PHE A 67 -6.09 -7.51 -3.59
CA PHE A 67 -6.54 -8.79 -3.03
C PHE A 67 -7.61 -8.58 -1.97
N THR A 68 -8.69 -9.36 -2.06
CA THR A 68 -9.74 -9.41 -1.04
C THR A 68 -10.23 -10.85 -0.91
N GLN A 69 -10.13 -11.42 0.28
CA GLN A 69 -10.63 -12.76 0.58
C GLN A 69 -10.11 -13.83 -0.41
N GLY A 70 -8.81 -13.78 -0.71
CA GLY A 70 -8.14 -14.69 -1.64
C GLY A 70 -8.38 -14.41 -3.14
N LYS A 71 -9.22 -13.42 -3.47
CA LYS A 71 -9.52 -13.04 -4.86
C LYS A 71 -8.72 -11.82 -5.28
N GLU A 72 -8.06 -11.93 -6.42
CA GLU A 72 -7.42 -10.80 -7.09
C GLU A 72 -8.44 -10.06 -7.95
N ARG A 73 -8.49 -8.73 -7.85
CA ARG A 73 -9.27 -7.86 -8.72
C ARG A 73 -8.33 -6.93 -9.47
N ALA A 74 -8.59 -6.76 -10.77
CA ALA A 74 -7.73 -5.96 -11.64
C ALA A 74 -7.69 -4.49 -11.18
N ARG A 75 -6.48 -3.93 -11.15
CA ARG A 75 -6.20 -2.52 -10.84
C ARG A 75 -5.43 -1.86 -11.98
N PRO A 76 -6.11 -1.52 -13.10
CA PRO A 76 -5.43 -0.92 -14.25
C PRO A 76 -4.77 0.44 -13.91
N ASP A 77 -5.28 1.12 -12.87
CA ASP A 77 -4.72 2.32 -12.28
C ASP A 77 -3.33 2.10 -11.64
N ARG A 78 -2.96 0.86 -11.33
CA ARG A 78 -1.66 0.49 -10.73
C ARG A 78 -0.60 0.03 -11.74
N SER A 79 -0.88 0.09 -13.05
CA SER A 79 0.01 -0.40 -14.13
C SER A 79 1.34 0.35 -14.28
N SER A 80 1.56 1.43 -13.54
CA SER A 80 2.78 2.25 -13.59
C SER A 80 3.80 1.94 -12.48
N PHE A 81 3.46 1.04 -11.54
CA PHE A 81 4.27 0.79 -10.34
C PHE A 81 4.96 -0.58 -10.37
N ALA A 82 6.10 -0.65 -9.71
CA ALA A 82 6.73 -1.89 -9.25
C ALA A 82 6.73 -1.89 -7.71
N GLY A 83 6.99 -3.03 -7.08
CA GLY A 83 7.15 -3.08 -5.63
C GLY A 83 6.66 -4.37 -4.98
N MET A 84 6.06 -4.23 -3.80
CA MET A 84 5.68 -5.32 -2.90
C MET A 84 4.24 -5.15 -2.40
N ILE A 85 3.46 -6.23 -2.35
CA ILE A 85 2.11 -6.22 -1.75
C ILE A 85 2.08 -7.19 -0.57
N PHE A 86 1.63 -6.69 0.58
CA PHE A 86 1.40 -7.49 1.78
C PHE A 86 -0.02 -8.05 1.74
N ILE A 87 -0.16 -9.32 2.10
CA ILE A 87 -1.44 -10.01 2.12
C ILE A 87 -1.58 -10.75 3.46
N ASN A 88 -2.71 -10.55 4.13
CA ASN A 88 -3.01 -11.15 5.43
C ASN A 88 -3.55 -12.60 5.32
N GLU A 89 -3.90 -13.19 6.45
CA GLU A 89 -4.41 -14.57 6.59
C GLU A 89 -5.72 -14.79 5.84
N GLU A 90 -6.50 -13.73 5.63
CA GLU A 90 -7.74 -13.80 4.87
C GLU A 90 -7.48 -13.73 3.36
N GLY A 91 -6.22 -13.62 2.91
CA GLY A 91 -5.93 -13.35 1.51
C GLY A 91 -6.36 -11.95 1.07
N THR A 92 -6.35 -10.98 1.99
CA THR A 92 -6.70 -9.57 1.73
C THR A 92 -5.45 -8.70 1.80
N GLU A 93 -5.30 -7.77 0.85
CA GLU A 93 -4.23 -6.78 0.84
C GLU A 93 -4.24 -5.99 2.16
N ASN A 94 -3.08 -5.86 2.82
CA ASN A 94 -2.93 -5.13 4.08
C ASN A 94 -1.77 -4.13 4.04
N GLY A 95 -1.61 -3.49 2.88
CA GLY A 95 -0.58 -2.52 2.58
C GLY A 95 0.43 -3.03 1.57
N GLY A 96 1.48 -2.25 1.36
CA GLY A 96 2.52 -2.59 0.41
C GLY A 96 3.54 -1.50 0.22
N PHE A 97 4.57 -1.82 -0.54
CA PHE A 97 5.55 -0.91 -1.05
C PHE A 97 5.30 -0.70 -2.54
N ILE A 98 5.09 0.52 -2.98
CA ILE A 98 5.03 0.86 -4.41
C ILE A 98 6.08 1.90 -4.73
N GLN A 99 6.68 1.77 -5.91
CA GLN A 99 7.62 2.74 -6.42
C GLN A 99 7.47 2.91 -7.93
N LYS A 100 7.83 4.11 -8.40
CA LYS A 100 8.04 4.44 -9.80
C LYS A 100 9.04 5.59 -9.90
N GLY A 101 9.70 5.69 -11.05
CA GLY A 101 10.59 6.78 -11.36
C GLY A 101 10.87 6.82 -12.84
N SER A 102 10.49 7.90 -13.51
CA SER A 102 10.79 8.12 -14.92
C SER A 102 10.71 9.59 -15.28
N ILE A 103 11.45 9.98 -16.31
CA ILE A 103 11.18 11.20 -17.07
C ILE A 103 10.26 10.80 -18.23
N GLY A 104 9.09 11.42 -18.32
CA GLY A 104 8.14 11.20 -19.40
C GLY A 104 8.68 11.72 -20.73
N ALA A 105 8.05 11.31 -21.85
CA ALA A 105 8.38 11.82 -23.18
C ALA A 105 8.19 13.35 -23.28
N ASP A 106 7.35 13.94 -22.43
CA ASP A 106 7.14 15.37 -22.28
C ASP A 106 8.19 16.07 -21.39
N GLY A 107 9.23 15.35 -20.97
CA GLY A 107 10.30 15.85 -20.10
C GLY A 107 9.92 15.94 -18.62
N LYS A 108 8.70 15.54 -18.22
CA LYS A 108 8.25 15.68 -16.83
C LYS A 108 8.71 14.52 -15.96
N ILE A 109 9.18 14.86 -14.77
CA ILE A 109 9.51 13.89 -13.73
C ILE A 109 8.21 13.32 -13.15
N SER A 110 8.11 11.99 -13.13
CA SER A 110 7.11 11.24 -12.36
C SER A 110 7.87 10.22 -11.51
N SER A 111 8.23 10.63 -10.29
CA SER A 111 8.91 9.77 -9.32
C SER A 111 8.13 9.74 -8.01
N GLY A 112 8.03 8.56 -7.42
CA GLY A 112 7.37 8.42 -6.14
C GLY A 112 7.51 7.02 -5.57
N LEU A 113 7.47 6.98 -4.24
CA LEU A 113 7.62 5.80 -3.42
C LEU A 113 6.64 5.90 -2.24
N SER A 114 5.95 4.81 -1.95
CA SER A 114 5.02 4.73 -0.82
C SER A 114 5.10 3.35 -0.19
N LEU A 115 5.42 3.30 1.10
CA LEU A 115 5.25 2.12 1.95
C LEU A 115 4.05 2.35 2.87
N THR A 116 3.03 1.51 2.73
CA THR A 116 1.77 1.61 3.46
C THR A 116 1.56 0.42 4.38
N PHE A 117 0.94 0.69 5.52
CA PHE A 117 0.43 -0.31 6.44
C PHE A 117 -1.04 0.00 6.67
N ASP A 118 -1.89 -0.91 6.21
CA ASP A 118 -3.32 -0.72 6.24
C ASP A 118 -3.89 -1.13 7.59
N ARG A 119 -4.94 -0.43 8.05
CA ARG A 119 -5.76 -0.96 9.15
C ARG A 119 -6.48 -2.22 8.68
N PHE A 120 -6.74 -3.17 9.57
CA PHE A 120 -7.44 -4.41 9.22
C PHE A 120 -8.74 -4.15 8.43
N ARG A 121 -8.82 -4.71 7.21
CA ARG A 121 -9.93 -4.55 6.23
C ARG A 121 -10.24 -3.08 5.89
N GLN A 122 -9.22 -2.25 5.91
CA GLN A 122 -9.27 -0.80 5.73
C GLN A 122 -8.04 -0.33 4.97
N ASP A 123 -7.91 0.99 4.82
CA ASP A 123 -6.75 1.61 4.16
C ASP A 123 -5.70 2.08 5.19
N GLN A 124 -4.69 2.77 4.68
CA GLN A 124 -3.47 3.25 5.32
C GLN A 124 -3.66 3.87 6.72
N ALA A 125 -3.30 3.11 7.76
CA ALA A 125 -3.10 3.63 9.11
C ALA A 125 -1.74 4.33 9.26
N LEU A 126 -0.72 3.81 8.58
CA LEU A 126 0.63 4.37 8.53
C LEU A 126 1.13 4.40 7.08
N GLN A 127 1.82 5.47 6.71
CA GLN A 127 2.44 5.60 5.40
C GLN A 127 3.78 6.33 5.50
N LEU A 128 4.81 5.78 4.85
CA LEU A 128 6.06 6.48 4.52
C LEU A 128 5.99 6.82 3.03
N MET A 129 6.27 8.06 2.66
CA MET A 129 6.22 8.47 1.26
C MET A 129 7.34 9.41 0.86
N ASN A 130 7.68 9.32 -0.42
CA ASN A 130 8.39 10.33 -1.17
C ASN A 130 7.65 10.53 -2.50
N ASN A 131 7.38 11.78 -2.87
CA ASN A 131 6.86 12.16 -4.17
C ASN A 131 7.76 13.25 -4.73
N ASP A 132 8.12 13.13 -6.00
CA ASP A 132 9.02 14.08 -6.63
C ASP A 132 8.59 14.40 -8.06
N SER A 133 8.71 15.68 -8.39
CA SER A 133 8.32 16.27 -9.67
C SER A 133 9.15 17.54 -9.90
N ALA A 134 9.06 18.11 -11.11
CA ALA A 134 9.82 19.31 -11.45
C ALA A 134 9.54 20.53 -10.54
N THR A 135 8.36 20.59 -9.91
CA THR A 135 7.91 21.76 -9.13
C THR A 135 7.60 21.44 -7.67
N HIS A 136 7.52 20.16 -7.31
CA HIS A 136 7.09 19.73 -5.99
C HIS A 136 7.82 18.46 -5.56
N GLN A 137 8.43 18.53 -4.38
CA GLN A 137 9.07 17.41 -3.69
C GLN A 137 8.44 17.29 -2.31
N GLN A 138 7.88 16.14 -1.98
CA GLN A 138 7.28 15.84 -0.69
C GLN A 138 7.86 14.56 -0.11
N THR A 139 8.40 14.60 1.11
CA THR A 139 8.80 13.42 1.88
C THR A 139 8.16 13.49 3.24
N GLY A 140 7.59 12.37 3.72
CA GLY A 140 7.10 12.33 5.08
C GLY A 140 6.50 11.01 5.52
N ILE A 141 6.09 11.02 6.79
CA ILE A 141 5.36 9.97 7.49
C ILE A 141 3.97 10.50 7.79
N LYS A 142 2.93 9.73 7.45
CA LYS A 142 1.54 9.96 7.84
C LYS A 142 1.09 8.88 8.80
N ILE A 143 0.48 9.30 9.91
CA ILE A 143 -0.31 8.41 10.77
C ILE A 143 -1.75 8.87 10.72
N ASN A 144 -2.65 7.96 10.40
CA ASN A 144 -4.07 8.22 10.23
C ASN A 144 -4.86 7.45 11.29
N ASP A 145 -5.92 8.09 11.79
CA ASP A 145 -7.02 7.39 12.42
C ASP A 145 -7.97 6.96 11.30
N VAL A 146 -8.06 5.67 11.06
CA VAL A 146 -8.84 5.06 9.97
C VAL A 146 -10.02 4.36 10.61
N PRO A 147 -11.28 4.46 10.15
CA PRO A 147 -12.43 3.81 10.78
C PRO A 147 -12.24 2.31 10.98
N ILE A 148 -12.92 1.70 11.96
CA ILE A 148 -13.04 0.23 11.99
C ILE A 148 -13.92 -0.24 10.83
N TYR A 149 -13.60 -1.40 10.24
CA TYR A 149 -14.32 -1.90 9.07
C TYR A 149 -15.83 -2.15 9.29
N THR A 150 -16.27 -2.32 10.53
CA THR A 150 -17.69 -2.47 10.88
C THR A 150 -18.45 -1.13 10.87
N LEU A 151 -17.75 -0.01 11.01
CA LEU A 151 -18.32 1.33 10.96
C LEU A 151 -18.38 1.87 9.53
N ALA A 152 -17.32 1.65 8.76
CA ALA A 152 -17.24 1.98 7.34
C ALA A 152 -16.35 0.94 6.65
N ALA A 153 -16.82 0.33 5.57
CA ALA A 153 -16.00 -0.61 4.80
C ALA A 153 -15.03 0.14 3.87
N VAL A 154 -13.89 -0.46 3.51
CA VAL A 154 -12.91 0.18 2.61
C VAL A 154 -13.53 0.60 1.26
N GLY A 155 -14.49 -0.18 0.76
CA GLY A 155 -15.22 0.11 -0.47
C GLY A 155 -16.24 1.25 -0.36
N ASP A 156 -16.61 1.66 0.86
CA ASP A 156 -17.61 2.71 1.09
C ASP A 156 -17.12 4.07 0.57
N MET A 157 -15.81 4.28 0.51
CA MET A 157 -15.24 5.53 0.00
C MET A 157 -15.73 5.85 -1.42
N THR A 158 -15.82 4.84 -2.28
CA THR A 158 -16.35 4.98 -3.64
C THR A 158 -17.83 5.36 -3.62
N ARG A 159 -18.63 4.71 -2.76
CA ARG A 159 -20.05 5.03 -2.58
C ARG A 159 -20.23 6.46 -2.09
N PHE A 160 -19.45 6.89 -1.09
CA PHE A 160 -19.50 8.24 -0.55
C PHE A 160 -19.17 9.31 -1.58
N ARG A 161 -18.16 9.09 -2.44
CA ARG A 161 -17.85 10.01 -3.54
C ARG A 161 -18.99 10.11 -4.56
N GLN A 162 -19.64 8.99 -4.87
CA GLN A 162 -20.79 8.97 -5.78
C GLN A 162 -22.01 9.68 -5.19
N GLU A 163 -22.28 9.48 -3.90
CA GLU A 163 -23.35 10.19 -3.19
C GLU A 163 -23.07 11.70 -3.14
N ALA A 164 -21.84 12.10 -2.76
CA ALA A 164 -21.45 13.51 -2.75
C ALA A 164 -21.58 14.15 -4.15
N GLY A 165 -21.18 13.46 -5.21
CA GLY A 165 -21.27 13.97 -6.59
C GLY A 165 -22.70 14.17 -7.10
N LYS A 166 -23.72 13.60 -6.43
CA LYS A 166 -25.14 13.84 -6.74
C LYS A 166 -25.72 15.05 -6.02
N LEU A 167 -25.00 15.59 -5.03
CA LEU A 167 -25.43 16.76 -4.25
C LEU A 167 -25.00 18.07 -4.94
N PRO A 168 -25.79 19.15 -4.80
CA PRO A 168 -25.35 20.49 -5.16
C PRO A 168 -24.02 20.83 -4.48
N GLU A 169 -23.16 21.59 -5.15
CA GLU A 169 -21.80 21.91 -4.66
C GLU A 169 -21.80 22.50 -3.24
N GLY A 170 -22.78 23.36 -2.92
CA GLY A 170 -22.94 23.95 -1.59
C GLY A 170 -23.27 22.95 -0.47
N GLU A 171 -23.81 21.78 -0.81
CA GLU A 171 -24.22 20.73 0.15
C GLU A 171 -23.15 19.64 0.34
N GLN A 172 -22.23 19.49 -0.62
CA GLN A 172 -21.19 18.46 -0.57
C GLN A 172 -20.31 18.59 0.69
N ARG A 173 -19.99 19.83 1.09
CA ARG A 173 -19.21 20.07 2.30
C ARG A 173 -19.92 19.57 3.55
N ALA A 174 -21.22 19.81 3.67
CA ALA A 174 -22.02 19.34 4.80
C ALA A 174 -22.08 17.81 4.84
N TYR A 175 -22.20 17.17 3.67
CA TYR A 175 -22.16 15.71 3.55
C TYR A 175 -20.85 15.11 4.07
N TRP A 176 -19.70 15.66 3.63
CA TRP A 176 -18.39 15.19 4.08
C TRP A 176 -18.15 15.44 5.57
N ASN A 177 -18.56 16.60 6.08
CA ASN A 177 -18.48 16.91 7.50
C ASN A 177 -19.29 15.91 8.34
N ARG A 178 -20.51 15.57 7.89
CA ARG A 178 -21.35 14.58 8.57
C ARG A 178 -20.67 13.21 8.62
N LEU A 179 -20.10 12.73 7.51
CA LEU A 179 -19.37 11.46 7.51
C LEU A 179 -18.13 11.49 8.43
N ALA A 180 -17.43 12.63 8.49
CA ALA A 180 -16.32 12.81 9.42
C ALA A 180 -16.79 12.76 10.88
N ASP A 181 -17.88 13.45 11.22
CA ASP A 181 -18.46 13.47 12.56
C ASP A 181 -19.03 12.10 12.96
N GLU A 182 -19.54 11.31 12.00
CA GLU A 182 -19.94 9.90 12.17
C GLU A 182 -18.71 8.96 12.31
N GLY A 183 -17.48 9.47 12.20
CA GLY A 183 -16.26 8.67 12.28
C GLY A 183 -16.05 7.74 11.08
N ARG A 184 -16.70 7.99 9.94
CA ARG A 184 -16.69 7.12 8.74
C ARG A 184 -15.61 7.49 7.72
N LEU A 185 -14.84 8.54 8.00
CA LEU A 185 -13.72 8.99 7.17
C LEU A 185 -12.42 8.87 7.94
N SER A 186 -11.36 8.47 7.24
CA SER A 186 -10.01 8.52 7.79
C SER A 186 -9.59 9.97 8.04
N GLN A 187 -8.93 10.20 9.19
CA GLN A 187 -8.41 11.50 9.59
C GLN A 187 -6.91 11.41 9.81
N ASN A 188 -6.13 12.29 9.17
CA ASN A 188 -4.71 12.35 9.44
C ASN A 188 -4.48 12.92 10.85
N ARG A 189 -3.74 12.20 11.69
CA ARG A 189 -3.43 12.57 13.08
C ARG A 189 -2.03 13.14 13.23
N ILE A 190 -1.08 12.60 12.46
CA ILE A 190 0.31 13.03 12.48
C ILE A 190 0.80 13.18 11.04
N TRP A 191 1.46 14.31 10.79
CA TRP A 191 2.34 14.51 9.65
C TRP A 191 3.74 14.82 10.18
N LEU A 192 4.74 14.07 9.73
CA LEU A 192 6.15 14.37 9.94
C LEU A 192 6.84 14.41 8.58
N GLY A 193 7.23 15.58 8.12
CA GLY A 193 7.79 15.72 6.77
C GLY A 193 7.93 17.17 6.36
N ASN A 194 8.25 17.38 5.09
CA ASN A 194 8.33 18.73 4.55
C ASN A 194 6.93 19.32 4.25
N THR A 195 6.81 20.65 4.29
CA THR A 195 5.59 21.36 3.90
C THR A 195 5.68 21.79 2.42
N PRO A 196 4.57 22.23 1.80
CA PRO A 196 4.63 22.88 0.48
C PRO A 196 5.56 24.09 0.44
N GLY A 197 5.73 24.78 1.58
CA GLY A 197 6.68 25.89 1.78
C GLY A 197 8.11 25.45 2.07
N LYS A 198 8.45 24.17 1.87
CA LYS A 198 9.79 23.57 2.12
C LYS A 198 10.26 23.61 3.58
N SER A 199 9.40 23.95 4.52
CA SER A 199 9.71 23.85 5.95
C SER A 199 9.75 22.38 6.38
N SER A 200 10.57 22.06 7.38
CA SER A 200 10.47 20.78 8.10
C SER A 200 9.40 20.89 9.18
N ALA A 201 8.45 19.96 9.23
CA ALA A 201 7.33 20.05 10.15
C ALA A 201 6.93 18.72 10.80
N LEU A 202 6.58 18.80 12.09
CA LEU A 202 5.72 17.84 12.79
C LEU A 202 4.39 18.52 13.06
N GLN A 203 3.29 17.99 12.53
CA GLN A 203 1.93 18.45 12.82
C GLN A 203 1.20 17.40 13.64
N LEU A 204 0.62 17.83 14.76
CA LEU A 204 -0.29 17.04 15.58
C LEU A 204 -1.71 17.56 15.37
N LYS A 205 -2.62 16.67 14.99
CA LYS A 205 -4.00 16.99 14.62
C LYS A 205 -4.99 16.40 15.59
N ASP A 206 -6.14 17.05 15.76
CA ASP A 206 -7.27 16.55 16.54
C ASP A 206 -8.05 15.45 15.81
N ALA A 207 -9.13 14.97 16.43
CA ALA A 207 -9.99 13.91 15.86
C ALA A 207 -10.69 14.31 14.56
N LYS A 208 -10.77 15.61 14.25
CA LYS A 208 -11.33 16.14 13.00
C LYS A 208 -10.24 16.47 11.97
N GLY A 209 -8.98 16.09 12.23
CA GLY A 209 -7.84 16.37 11.36
C GLY A 209 -7.34 17.82 11.41
N ARG A 210 -7.82 18.65 12.36
CA ARG A 210 -7.38 20.04 12.51
C ARG A 210 -6.06 20.10 13.25
N VAL A 211 -5.09 20.85 12.74
CA VAL A 211 -3.78 21.01 13.39
C VAL A 211 -3.96 21.75 14.71
N ARG A 212 -3.46 21.17 15.81
CA ARG A 212 -3.50 21.77 17.15
C ARG A 212 -2.13 22.14 17.69
N MET A 213 -1.09 21.47 17.19
CA MET A 213 0.29 21.77 17.51
C MET A 213 1.15 21.54 16.28
N MET A 214 2.14 22.40 16.08
CA MET A 214 3.12 22.28 15.02
C MET A 214 4.52 22.59 15.55
N LEU A 215 5.49 21.73 15.26
CA LEU A 215 6.92 22.03 15.39
C LEU A 215 7.43 22.28 13.97
N LEU A 216 8.07 23.42 13.75
CA LEU A 216 8.41 23.94 12.43
C LEU A 216 9.85 24.45 12.40
N VAL A 217 10.55 24.18 11.30
CA VAL A 217 11.78 24.90 10.92
C VAL A 217 11.64 25.37 9.48
N THR A 218 11.74 26.68 9.24
CA THR A 218 11.63 27.26 7.88
C THR A 218 12.88 26.96 7.03
N PRO A 219 12.83 27.13 5.70
CA PRO A 219 14.02 27.01 4.85
C PRO A 219 15.18 27.95 5.25
N GLU A 220 14.86 29.09 5.86
CA GLU A 220 15.80 30.09 6.35
C GLU A 220 16.42 29.70 7.70
N GLY A 221 15.92 28.64 8.35
CA GLY A 221 16.44 28.12 9.63
C GLY A 221 15.68 28.61 10.86
N GLU A 222 14.57 29.34 10.69
CA GLU A 222 13.78 29.85 11.81
C GLU A 222 12.98 28.72 12.46
N ALA A 223 13.19 28.49 13.76
CA ALA A 223 12.54 27.44 14.52
C ALA A 223 11.33 27.98 15.31
N GLU A 224 10.22 27.24 15.30
CA GLU A 224 9.00 27.64 16.00
C GLU A 224 8.17 26.43 16.46
N ILE A 225 7.59 26.53 17.67
CA ILE A 225 6.53 25.63 18.15
C ILE A 225 5.23 26.43 18.26
N GLN A 226 4.23 26.06 17.47
CA GLN A 226 2.93 26.73 17.44
C GLN A 226 1.85 25.86 18.12
N MET A 227 0.97 26.51 18.88
CA MET A 227 -0.26 25.95 19.42
C MET A 227 -1.43 26.71 18.82
N LEU A 228 -2.33 25.98 18.15
CA LEU A 228 -3.43 26.56 17.39
C LEU A 228 -4.75 26.32 18.12
N ASP A 229 -5.75 27.19 17.94
CA ASP A 229 -7.13 27.01 18.41
C ASP A 229 -7.97 26.12 17.48
N GLU A 230 -9.28 26.06 17.73
CA GLU A 230 -10.22 25.26 16.95
C GLU A 230 -10.46 25.78 15.53
N GLN A 231 -10.15 27.07 15.31
CA GLN A 231 -10.25 27.76 14.04
C GLN A 231 -8.93 27.74 13.26
N GLY A 232 -7.87 27.16 13.85
CA GLY A 232 -6.53 27.09 13.26
C GLY A 232 -5.73 28.38 13.43
N LYS A 233 -6.12 29.27 14.34
CA LYS A 233 -5.35 30.47 14.66
C LYS A 233 -4.30 30.13 15.72
N VAL A 234 -3.07 30.59 15.52
CA VAL A 234 -2.00 30.45 16.52
C VAL A 234 -2.38 31.26 17.76
N THR A 235 -2.49 30.57 18.90
CA THR A 235 -2.79 31.15 20.21
C THR A 235 -1.56 31.31 21.08
N ARG A 236 -0.55 30.46 20.86
CA ARG A 236 0.75 30.55 21.51
C ARG A 236 1.83 30.07 20.54
N SER A 237 2.97 30.73 20.61
CA SER A 237 4.17 30.34 19.89
C SER A 237 5.37 30.35 20.83
N ILE A 238 6.33 29.47 20.59
CA ILE A 238 7.63 29.41 21.25
C ILE A 238 8.71 29.46 20.17
N THR A 239 9.55 30.48 20.21
CA THR A 239 10.71 30.68 19.34
C THR A 239 12.01 30.69 20.16
N PRO A 240 13.17 30.47 19.53
CA PRO A 240 14.47 30.70 20.19
C PRO A 240 14.53 32.10 20.81
N GLY A 241 14.75 32.17 22.13
CA GLY A 241 14.79 33.44 22.87
C GLY A 241 13.47 33.87 23.51
N SER A 242 12.39 33.08 23.37
CA SER A 242 11.19 33.25 24.20
C SER A 242 11.54 32.98 25.66
N ALA A 243 11.39 33.97 26.55
CA ALA A 243 11.44 33.72 27.98
C ALA A 243 10.29 32.77 28.38
N GLY A 244 10.62 31.69 29.10
CA GLY A 244 9.70 30.61 29.47
C GLY A 244 8.52 31.07 30.34
#